data_AF-A0A9D6IHI6-F1
#
_entry.id   AF-A0A9D6IHI6-F1
#
_cell.length_a   1.000
_cell.length_b   1.000
_cell.length_c   1.000
_cell.angle_alpha   90.00
_cell.angle_beta   90.00
_cell.angle_gamma   90.00
#
_symmetry.space_group_name_H-M   'P 1'
#
loop_
_entity.id
_entity.type
_entity.pdbx_description
1 polymer ?
#
loop_
_entity_poly.entity_id
_entity_poly.type
_entity_poly.pdbx_seq_one_letter_code
_entity_poly.pdbx_strand_id
1 'polypeptide(L)'
;MTVTNPGVAEQIQLGAVLNPAQPTIRVAFFRDTVTAWRHVCDHLLSVPECRGWVLVANDFEKILDPEVEDAHWQCAESGEIGGRLVVQELYNLYLEAVSRDAEDAALLSWHANEDGTVVSFGTSGILMVIDNSVRTAFLAGAGSAEAVRQGPERGEKGNLCRNRGMRSGRRSKDECDRDVRLREQREAHWNKEERCYYLVFRPAVQFLRQSCHAGVNMFGEPVTRHYHLVKKFLPPRSCLDLQHWKDLRRQCGRGGSS
;
A
#
# COMPACT_ATOMS: atom_id res chain seq x y z
N MET A 1 -34.85 -35.30 11.05
CA MET A 1 -34.57 -34.02 10.36
C MET A 1 -33.58 -33.26 11.22
N THR A 2 -32.31 -33.34 10.86
CA THR A 2 -31.21 -32.67 11.55
C THR A 2 -31.27 -31.19 11.20
N VAL A 3 -31.55 -30.36 12.20
CA VAL A 3 -31.48 -28.90 12.07
C VAL A 3 -30.00 -28.54 11.92
N THR A 4 -29.55 -28.30 10.70
CA THR A 4 -28.25 -27.69 10.45
C THR A 4 -28.29 -26.26 10.99
N ASN A 5 -27.50 -26.00 12.03
CA ASN A 5 -27.28 -24.66 12.56
C ASN A 5 -26.88 -23.71 11.41
N PRO A 6 -27.64 -22.65 11.10
CA PRO A 6 -27.25 -21.65 10.11
C PRO A 6 -26.17 -20.66 10.64
N GLY A 7 -25.51 -21.00 11.75
CA GLY A 7 -24.68 -20.09 12.55
C GLY A 7 -23.17 -20.17 12.33
N VAL A 8 -22.67 -20.97 11.39
CA VAL A 8 -21.24 -21.01 11.02
C VAL A 8 -21.08 -20.43 9.61
N ALA A 9 -21.62 -19.23 9.40
CA ALA A 9 -21.42 -18.49 8.16
C ALA A 9 -19.96 -18.02 8.10
N GLU A 10 -19.25 -18.54 7.09
CA GLU A 10 -17.82 -18.47 6.85
C GLU A 10 -17.21 -17.07 7.05
N GLN A 11 -16.21 -17.02 7.93
CA GLN A 11 -15.41 -15.83 8.25
C GLN A 11 -14.17 -15.79 7.35
N ILE A 12 -13.58 -14.60 7.11
CA ILE A 12 -12.30 -14.47 6.40
C ILE A 12 -11.28 -15.43 7.04
N GLN A 13 -10.65 -16.27 6.21
CA GLN A 13 -9.57 -17.14 6.66
C GLN A 13 -8.31 -16.30 6.88
N LEU A 14 -7.99 -16.04 8.15
CA LEU A 14 -6.81 -15.26 8.51
C LEU A 14 -5.53 -16.04 8.24
N GLY A 15 -4.51 -15.31 7.80
CA GLY A 15 -3.20 -15.82 7.47
C GLY A 15 -2.14 -15.27 8.41
N ALA A 16 -0.88 -15.58 8.10
CA ALA A 16 0.26 -15.13 8.86
C ALA A 16 1.39 -14.73 7.93
N VAL A 17 2.17 -13.72 8.32
CA VAL A 17 3.34 -13.23 7.61
C VAL A 17 4.60 -13.47 8.43
N LEU A 18 5.76 -13.56 7.78
CA LEU A 18 7.05 -13.62 8.46
C LEU A 18 7.34 -12.28 9.14
N ASN A 19 7.94 -12.33 10.34
CA ASN A 19 8.50 -11.15 10.97
C ASN A 19 9.86 -10.81 10.33
N PRO A 20 10.04 -9.66 9.66
CA PRO A 20 11.29 -9.37 8.95
C PRO A 20 12.53 -9.26 9.86
N ALA A 21 12.34 -8.90 11.13
CA ALA A 21 13.42 -8.87 12.12
C ALA A 21 13.71 -10.25 12.72
N GLN A 22 12.78 -11.21 12.60
CA GLN A 22 12.90 -12.58 13.11
C GLN A 22 12.32 -13.56 12.08
N PRO A 23 13.05 -13.87 10.98
CA PRO A 23 12.49 -14.57 9.83
C PRO A 23 12.05 -16.02 10.08
N THR A 24 12.32 -16.57 11.27
CA THR A 24 11.82 -17.88 11.71
C THR A 24 10.46 -17.80 12.40
N ILE A 25 9.98 -16.60 12.73
CA ILE A 25 8.72 -16.36 13.41
C ILE A 25 7.69 -15.86 12.41
N ARG A 26 6.50 -16.46 12.47
CA ARG A 26 5.31 -15.98 11.78
C ARG A 26 4.39 -15.28 12.76
N VAL A 27 3.86 -14.13 12.38
CA VAL A 27 2.87 -13.36 13.15
C VAL A 27 1.54 -13.38 12.42
N ALA A 28 0.44 -13.33 13.17
CA ALA A 28 -0.89 -13.20 12.59
C ALA A 28 -0.97 -11.94 11.72
N PHE A 29 -1.56 -12.05 10.52
CA PHE A 29 -1.67 -10.93 9.60
C PHE A 29 -2.71 -9.91 10.03
N PHE A 30 -3.80 -10.35 10.64
CA PHE A 30 -4.67 -9.49 11.43
C PHE A 30 -5.06 -10.20 12.71
N ARG A 31 -5.42 -9.42 13.73
CA ARG A 31 -5.88 -9.95 15.01
C ARG A 31 -7.20 -10.70 14.90
N ASP A 32 -8.10 -10.21 14.06
CA ASP A 32 -9.46 -10.73 13.89
C ASP A 32 -9.99 -10.42 12.49
N THR A 33 -11.08 -11.10 12.13
CA THR A 33 -11.71 -11.06 10.81
C THR A 33 -12.41 -9.74 10.53
N VAL A 34 -12.88 -9.04 11.57
CA VAL A 34 -13.48 -7.71 11.46
C VAL A 34 -12.43 -6.67 11.05
N THR A 35 -11.24 -6.75 11.66
CA THR A 35 -10.11 -5.89 11.33
C THR A 35 -9.62 -6.16 9.91
N ALA A 36 -9.48 -7.44 9.52
CA ALA A 36 -9.10 -7.81 8.16
C ALA A 36 -10.09 -7.28 7.11
N TRP A 37 -11.40 -7.44 7.35
CA TRP A 37 -12.45 -6.92 6.49
C TRP A 37 -12.37 -5.40 6.32
N ARG A 38 -12.33 -4.67 7.45
CA ARG A 38 -12.23 -3.19 7.44
C ARG A 38 -11.00 -2.73 6.69
N HIS A 39 -9.86 -3.39 6.91
CA HIS A 39 -8.61 -3.04 6.23
C HIS A 39 -8.72 -3.24 4.71
N VAL A 40 -9.30 -4.35 4.24
CA VAL A 40 -9.56 -4.56 2.81
C VAL A 40 -10.46 -3.45 2.24
N CYS A 41 -11.55 -3.10 2.92
CA CYS A 41 -12.43 -2.03 2.47
C CYS A 41 -11.74 -0.65 2.44
N ASP A 42 -10.96 -0.34 3.47
CA ASP A 42 -10.34 0.99 3.61
C ASP A 42 -9.14 1.17 2.66
N HIS A 43 -8.35 0.12 2.42
CA HIS A 43 -7.06 0.20 1.74
C HIS A 43 -7.00 -0.46 0.36
N LEU A 44 -7.80 -1.49 0.08
CA LEU A 44 -7.79 -2.15 -1.23
C LEU A 44 -8.91 -1.64 -2.14
N LEU A 45 -10.05 -1.26 -1.56
CA LEU A 45 -11.22 -0.78 -2.31
C LEU A 45 -11.27 0.75 -2.45
N SER A 46 -10.35 1.51 -1.85
CA SER A 46 -10.30 2.97 -2.04
C SER A 46 -9.45 3.34 -3.27
N VAL A 47 -10.00 4.19 -4.14
CA VAL A 47 -9.50 4.46 -5.50
C VAL A 47 -8.00 4.85 -5.63
N PRO A 48 -7.35 5.61 -4.71
CA PRO A 48 -5.92 5.87 -4.91
C PRO A 48 -5.02 4.70 -4.49
N GLU A 49 -5.41 3.92 -3.48
CA GLU A 49 -4.60 2.76 -3.06
C GLU A 49 -4.85 1.57 -3.98
N CYS A 50 -6.08 1.36 -4.45
CA CYS A 50 -6.45 0.32 -5.41
C CYS A 50 -5.55 0.33 -6.66
N ARG A 51 -5.34 1.50 -7.27
CA ARG A 51 -4.42 1.67 -8.41
C ARG A 51 -2.97 1.28 -8.09
N GLY A 52 -2.53 1.53 -6.86
CA GLY A 52 -1.22 1.09 -6.39
C GLY A 52 -1.16 -0.43 -6.20
N TRP A 53 -2.21 -1.01 -5.64
CA TRP A 53 -2.30 -2.45 -5.40
C TRP A 53 -2.31 -3.26 -6.69
N VAL A 54 -2.91 -2.76 -7.77
CA VAL A 54 -2.82 -3.38 -9.12
C VAL A 54 -1.37 -3.53 -9.60
N LEU A 55 -0.48 -2.61 -9.20
CA LEU A 55 0.94 -2.65 -9.58
C LEU A 55 1.78 -3.59 -8.69
N VAL A 56 1.28 -3.92 -7.51
CA VAL A 56 2.03 -4.63 -6.45
C VAL A 56 1.54 -6.06 -6.25
N ALA A 57 0.23 -6.27 -6.22
CA ALA A 57 -0.42 -7.57 -6.15
C ALA A 57 -0.64 -8.10 -7.57
N ASN A 58 -0.16 -9.32 -7.83
CA ASN A 58 -0.46 -10.00 -9.09
C ASN A 58 -1.95 -10.33 -9.16
N ASP A 59 -2.51 -10.37 -10.37
CA ASP A 59 -3.89 -10.79 -10.61
C ASP A 59 -5.00 -9.93 -9.96
N PHE A 60 -4.66 -8.82 -9.30
CA PHE A 60 -5.64 -7.91 -8.69
C PHE A 60 -6.68 -7.43 -9.70
N GLU A 61 -6.25 -7.06 -10.90
CA GLU A 61 -7.11 -6.59 -12.00
C GLU A 61 -8.09 -7.66 -12.52
N LYS A 62 -7.85 -8.94 -12.23
CA LYS A 62 -8.78 -10.04 -12.58
C LYS A 62 -9.96 -10.10 -11.63
N ILE A 63 -9.81 -9.57 -10.41
CA ILE A 63 -10.83 -9.56 -9.37
C ILE A 63 -11.58 -8.23 -9.37
N LEU A 64 -10.84 -7.11 -9.47
CA LEU A 64 -11.40 -5.78 -9.36
C LEU A 64 -10.78 -4.84 -10.40
N ASP A 65 -11.63 -4.24 -11.24
CA ASP A 65 -11.22 -3.18 -12.14
C ASP A 65 -11.02 -1.88 -11.34
N PRO A 66 -9.80 -1.30 -11.27
CA PRO A 66 -9.54 -0.07 -10.53
C PRO A 66 -10.27 1.16 -11.10
N GLU A 67 -10.80 1.10 -12.33
CA GLU A 67 -11.48 2.22 -12.98
C GLU A 67 -13.00 2.22 -12.80
N VAL A 68 -13.58 1.19 -12.18
CA VAL A 68 -15.03 1.06 -11.94
C VAL A 68 -15.35 1.33 -10.46
N GLU A 69 -15.55 2.61 -10.10
CA GLU A 69 -15.81 3.04 -8.71
C GLU A 69 -17.03 2.35 -8.07
N ASP A 70 -18.09 2.10 -8.85
CA ASP A 70 -19.30 1.43 -8.36
C ASP A 70 -19.05 -0.02 -7.91
N ALA A 71 -18.09 -0.71 -8.55
CA ALA A 71 -17.73 -2.08 -8.18
C ALA A 71 -17.02 -2.13 -6.82
N HIS A 72 -16.30 -1.06 -6.46
CA HIS A 72 -15.57 -0.96 -5.18
C HIS A 72 -16.57 -0.82 -4.02
N TRP A 73 -17.59 0.02 -4.19
CA TRP A 73 -18.66 0.21 -3.21
C TRP A 73 -19.56 -1.02 -3.09
N GLN A 74 -19.94 -1.64 -4.21
CA GLN A 74 -20.75 -2.86 -4.19
C GLN A 74 -20.04 -4.02 -3.47
N CYS A 75 -18.71 -4.15 -3.63
CA CYS A 75 -17.93 -5.14 -2.91
C CYS A 75 -17.86 -4.85 -1.39
N ALA A 76 -17.82 -3.58 -1.00
CA ALA A 76 -17.77 -3.17 0.40
C ALA A 76 -19.13 -3.29 1.13
N GLU A 77 -20.24 -3.05 0.42
CA GLU A 77 -21.60 -3.09 0.97
C GLU A 77 -22.25 -4.48 0.92
N SER A 78 -21.86 -5.33 -0.03
CA SER A 78 -22.47 -6.65 -0.20
C SER A 78 -22.02 -7.64 0.88
N GLY A 79 -22.77 -7.69 1.98
CA GLY A 79 -22.65 -8.73 3.01
C GLY A 79 -23.08 -10.14 2.56
N GLU A 80 -23.51 -10.28 1.31
CA GLU A 80 -23.91 -11.53 0.65
C GLU A 80 -22.72 -12.47 0.38
N ILE A 81 -23.01 -13.75 0.17
CA ILE A 81 -22.01 -14.80 -0.08
C ILE A 81 -21.07 -14.42 -1.25
N GLY A 82 -21.59 -13.76 -2.29
CA GLY A 82 -20.80 -13.29 -3.43
C GLY A 82 -19.77 -12.21 -3.08
N GLY A 83 -20.13 -11.22 -2.26
CA GLY A 83 -19.20 -10.18 -1.82
C GLY A 83 -18.10 -10.73 -0.90
N ARG A 84 -18.41 -11.75 -0.10
CA ARG A 84 -17.44 -12.38 0.80
C ARG A 84 -16.33 -13.16 0.08
N LEU A 85 -16.67 -13.86 -1.00
CA LEU A 85 -15.66 -14.58 -1.81
C LEU A 85 -14.68 -13.60 -2.45
N VAL A 86 -15.18 -12.51 -3.04
CA VAL A 86 -14.34 -11.46 -3.62
C VAL A 86 -13.41 -10.84 -2.56
N VAL A 87 -13.93 -10.54 -1.36
CA VAL A 87 -13.10 -10.00 -0.27
C VAL A 87 -12.05 -11.00 0.21
N GLN A 88 -12.36 -12.30 0.27
CA GLN A 88 -11.36 -13.32 0.60
C GLN A 88 -10.26 -13.42 -0.46
N GLU A 89 -10.59 -13.33 -1.74
CA GLU A 89 -9.60 -13.36 -2.82
C GLU A 89 -8.71 -12.09 -2.81
N LEU A 90 -9.31 -10.91 -2.64
CA LEU A 90 -8.57 -9.65 -2.46
C LEU A 90 -7.65 -9.71 -1.23
N TYR A 91 -8.15 -10.24 -0.12
CA TYR A 91 -7.38 -10.48 1.09
C TYR A 91 -6.19 -11.40 0.83
N ASN A 92 -6.38 -12.50 0.09
CA ASN A 92 -5.32 -13.45 -0.23
C ASN A 92 -4.23 -12.80 -1.09
N LEU A 93 -4.59 -12.03 -2.12
CA LEU A 93 -3.63 -11.29 -2.96
C LEU A 93 -2.83 -10.27 -2.15
N TYR A 94 -3.51 -9.56 -1.25
CA TYR A 94 -2.86 -8.59 -0.38
C TYR A 94 -1.93 -9.26 0.64
N LEU A 95 -2.37 -10.34 1.29
CA LEU A 95 -1.52 -11.15 2.17
C LEU A 95 -0.28 -11.67 1.43
N GLU A 96 -0.45 -12.15 0.19
CA GLU A 96 0.66 -12.62 -0.64
C GLU A 96 1.64 -11.49 -0.96
N ALA A 97 1.14 -10.34 -1.42
CA ALA A 97 1.97 -9.18 -1.73
C ALA A 97 2.76 -8.70 -0.50
N VAL A 98 2.10 -8.58 0.65
CA VAL A 98 2.75 -8.18 1.91
C VAL A 98 3.74 -9.23 2.37
N SER A 99 3.43 -10.52 2.21
CA SER A 99 4.37 -11.60 2.56
C SER A 99 5.65 -11.55 1.74
N ARG A 100 5.54 -11.28 0.42
CA ARG A 100 6.70 -11.10 -0.45
C ARG A 100 7.54 -9.89 -0.01
N ASP A 101 6.92 -8.76 0.29
CA ASP A 101 7.63 -7.56 0.74
C ASP A 101 8.24 -7.74 2.15
N ALA A 102 7.67 -8.59 3.01
CA ALA A 102 8.26 -8.98 4.29
C ALA A 102 9.55 -9.81 4.11
N GLU A 103 9.55 -10.75 3.16
CA GLU A 103 10.74 -11.51 2.77
C GLU A 103 11.82 -10.59 2.19
N ASP A 104 11.43 -9.66 1.30
CA ASP A 104 12.34 -8.68 0.73
C ASP A 104 12.99 -7.81 1.83
N ALA A 105 12.19 -7.34 2.79
CA ALA A 105 12.67 -6.54 3.90
C ALA A 105 13.59 -7.31 4.85
N ALA A 106 13.35 -8.62 5.03
CA ALA A 106 14.25 -9.49 5.77
C ALA A 106 15.60 -9.65 5.03
N LEU A 107 15.54 -9.98 3.73
CA LEU A 107 16.72 -10.23 2.91
C LEU A 107 17.61 -8.98 2.76
N LEU A 108 17.00 -7.82 2.58
CA LEU A 108 17.70 -6.54 2.43
C LEU A 108 18.02 -5.86 3.77
N SER A 109 17.59 -6.45 4.89
CA SER A 109 17.68 -5.84 6.23
C SER A 109 17.00 -4.45 6.30
N TRP A 110 15.90 -4.25 5.57
CA TRP A 110 15.12 -3.02 5.54
C TRP A 110 14.04 -3.01 6.62
N HIS A 111 14.47 -3.18 7.86
CA HIS A 111 13.60 -3.20 9.01
C HIS A 111 14.27 -2.57 10.23
N ALA A 112 13.46 -2.11 11.17
CA ALA A 112 13.86 -1.61 12.47
C ALA A 112 13.01 -2.28 13.55
N ASN A 113 13.57 -2.45 14.75
CA ASN A 113 12.86 -2.96 15.92
C ASN A 113 13.09 -2.01 17.09
N GLU A 114 12.00 -1.51 17.68
CA GLU A 114 12.02 -0.64 18.85
C GLU A 114 10.87 -1.03 19.76
N ASP A 115 11.14 -1.31 21.03
CA ASP A 115 10.16 -1.66 22.07
C ASP A 115 9.18 -2.79 21.69
N GLY A 116 9.63 -3.76 20.88
CA GLY A 116 8.81 -4.89 20.42
C GLY A 116 7.97 -4.60 19.18
N THR A 117 8.00 -3.36 18.67
CA THR A 117 7.43 -2.97 17.39
C THR A 117 8.47 -3.10 16.29
N VAL A 118 8.18 -3.93 15.28
CA VAL A 118 8.97 -4.06 14.06
C VAL A 118 8.34 -3.22 12.95
N VAL A 119 9.15 -2.36 12.34
CA VAL A 119 8.78 -1.57 11.17
C VAL A 119 9.65 -1.97 10.00
N SER A 120 9.05 -2.29 8.86
CA SER A 120 9.77 -2.80 7.70
C SER A 120 9.23 -2.25 6.40
N PHE A 121 10.09 -2.20 5.39
CA PHE A 121 9.78 -1.67 4.06
C PHE A 121 10.25 -2.65 3.00
N GLY A 122 9.35 -3.07 2.11
CA GLY A 122 9.67 -3.99 1.02
C GLY A 122 9.96 -3.29 -0.31
N THR A 123 10.40 -4.06 -1.31
CA THR A 123 10.81 -3.49 -2.61
C THR A 123 9.63 -3.07 -3.49
N SER A 124 8.40 -3.47 -3.16
CA SER A 124 7.20 -3.03 -3.87
C SER A 124 6.65 -1.70 -3.32
N GLY A 125 7.22 -1.19 -2.22
CA GLY A 125 6.81 0.05 -1.58
C GLY A 125 5.81 -0.14 -0.44
N ILE A 126 5.61 -1.38 0.02
CA ILE A 126 4.76 -1.68 1.17
C ILE A 126 5.53 -1.34 2.45
N LEU A 127 4.93 -0.50 3.28
CA LEU A 127 5.37 -0.22 4.64
C LEU A 127 4.53 -1.05 5.61
N MET A 128 5.19 -1.79 6.49
CA MET A 128 4.54 -2.65 7.47
C MET A 128 4.92 -2.23 8.90
N VAL A 129 3.95 -2.33 9.81
CA VAL A 129 4.16 -2.22 11.26
C VAL A 129 3.63 -3.46 11.93
N ILE A 130 4.48 -4.11 12.71
CA ILE A 130 4.26 -5.41 13.32
C ILE A 130 4.51 -5.29 14.82
N ASP A 131 3.53 -5.68 15.61
CA ASP A 131 3.69 -5.90 17.05
C ASP A 131 3.54 -7.43 17.30
N ASN A 132 2.53 -7.84 18.06
CA ASN A 132 2.12 -9.25 18.17
C ASN A 132 1.41 -9.78 16.91
N SER A 133 0.94 -8.87 16.07
CA SER A 133 0.33 -9.12 14.75
C SER A 133 0.69 -7.95 13.83
N VAL A 134 0.45 -8.09 12.51
CA VAL A 134 0.54 -6.91 11.63
C VAL A 134 -0.55 -5.92 12.05
N ARG A 135 -0.11 -4.74 12.45
CA ARG A 135 -1.00 -3.64 12.85
C ARG A 135 -1.50 -2.91 11.61
N THR A 136 -0.64 -2.75 10.61
CA THR A 136 -0.97 -2.16 9.33
C THR A 136 0.10 -2.52 8.28
N ALA A 137 -0.33 -2.70 7.04
CA ALA A 137 0.55 -2.73 5.88
C ALA A 137 -0.09 -1.96 4.72
N PHE A 138 0.61 -0.97 4.16
CA PHE A 138 0.03 -0.05 3.18
C PHE A 138 1.08 0.49 2.20
N LEU A 139 0.60 1.02 1.08
CA LEU A 139 1.44 1.67 0.06
C LEU A 139 1.73 3.11 0.51
N ALA A 140 2.90 3.30 1.12
CA ALA A 140 3.27 4.61 1.62
C ALA A 140 3.30 5.66 0.47
N GLY A 141 2.72 6.84 0.71
CA GLY A 141 2.68 7.90 -0.30
C GLY A 141 1.65 7.73 -1.42
N ALA A 142 0.82 6.67 -1.39
CA ALA A 142 -0.30 6.49 -2.32
C ALA A 142 -1.52 7.39 -1.99
N GLY A 143 -1.54 8.05 -0.83
CA GLY A 143 -2.68 8.80 -0.31
C GLY A 143 -3.06 8.27 1.08
N SER A 144 -4.08 8.83 1.72
CA SER A 144 -4.71 8.20 2.89
C SER A 144 -6.18 7.97 2.58
N ALA A 145 -6.76 6.88 3.08
CA ALA A 145 -8.20 6.63 2.98
C ALA A 145 -9.02 7.80 3.56
N GLU A 146 -8.48 8.52 4.53
CA GLU A 146 -9.06 9.76 5.10
C GLU A 146 -9.02 10.93 4.13
N ALA A 147 -7.91 11.14 3.41
CA ALA A 147 -7.82 12.17 2.37
C ALA A 147 -8.72 11.88 1.15
N VAL A 148 -9.10 10.62 0.92
CA VAL A 148 -10.11 10.22 -0.09
C VAL A 148 -11.52 10.48 0.43
N ARG A 149 -11.81 10.06 1.67
CA ARG A 149 -13.10 10.35 2.34
C ARG A 149 -13.35 11.85 2.50
N GLN A 150 -12.29 12.65 2.57
CA GLN A 150 -12.33 14.12 2.65
C GLN A 150 -12.02 14.81 1.31
N GLY A 151 -11.84 14.05 0.22
CA GLY A 151 -11.57 14.56 -1.14
C GLY A 151 -12.83 15.16 -1.78
N PRO A 152 -12.67 16.11 -2.74
CA PRO A 152 -13.67 17.12 -3.04
C PRO A 152 -14.98 16.54 -3.54
N GLU A 153 -16.09 17.10 -3.06
CA GLU A 153 -17.43 16.91 -3.58
C GLU A 153 -17.40 16.82 -5.11
N ARG A 154 -17.83 15.66 -5.65
CA ARG A 154 -18.22 15.39 -7.04
C ARG A 154 -17.68 16.42 -8.07
N GLY A 155 -16.50 16.15 -8.64
CA GLY A 155 -16.15 16.74 -9.95
C GLY A 155 -14.68 17.00 -10.24
N GLU A 156 -13.79 17.01 -9.26
CA GLU A 156 -12.37 17.25 -9.51
C GLU A 156 -11.58 15.95 -9.37
N LYS A 157 -11.12 15.41 -10.51
CA LYS A 157 -10.18 14.28 -10.58
C LYS A 157 -8.99 14.56 -9.65
N GLY A 158 -8.99 13.90 -8.50
CA GLY A 158 -8.00 14.07 -7.43
C GLY A 158 -6.61 13.70 -7.91
N ASN A 159 -5.85 14.68 -8.36
CA ASN A 159 -4.42 14.55 -8.56
C ASN A 159 -3.77 14.31 -7.20
N LEU A 160 -3.03 13.20 -7.06
CA LEU A 160 -2.14 12.93 -5.93
C LEU A 160 -1.27 14.17 -5.68
N CYS A 161 -1.64 14.95 -4.67
CA CYS A 161 -0.99 16.21 -4.33
C CYS A 161 0.40 15.91 -3.75
N ARG A 162 1.42 15.90 -4.61
CA ARG A 162 2.80 16.12 -4.16
C ARG A 162 2.85 17.51 -3.53
N ASN A 163 3.37 17.59 -2.30
CA ASN A 163 3.71 18.83 -1.62
C ASN A 163 4.37 19.80 -2.61
N ARG A 164 3.64 20.87 -2.95
CA ARG A 164 4.09 21.96 -3.81
C ARG A 164 5.32 22.57 -3.15
N GLY A 165 6.45 22.54 -3.83
CA GLY A 165 7.56 23.44 -3.50
C GLY A 165 7.05 24.89 -3.58
N MET A 166 7.58 25.76 -2.71
CA MET A 166 7.24 27.19 -2.55
C MET A 166 7.51 28.09 -3.79
N ARG A 167 7.41 27.56 -5.01
CA ARG A 167 7.35 28.33 -6.25
C ARG A 167 5.94 28.29 -6.81
N SER A 168 5.01 28.93 -6.10
CA SER A 168 3.67 29.22 -6.61
C SER A 168 3.74 30.40 -7.59
N GLY A 169 4.35 30.18 -8.76
CA GLY A 169 4.01 30.97 -9.93
C GLY A 169 2.60 30.59 -10.38
N ARG A 170 1.76 31.58 -10.67
CA ARG A 170 0.40 31.39 -11.19
C ARG A 170 0.52 30.78 -12.59
N ARG A 171 0.60 29.44 -12.67
CA ARG A 171 0.64 28.71 -13.93
C ARG A 171 -0.68 28.91 -14.66
N SER A 172 -0.62 29.11 -15.98
CA SER A 172 -1.84 29.17 -16.78
C SER A 172 -2.50 27.78 -16.82
N LYS A 173 -3.82 27.75 -17.06
CA LYS A 173 -4.54 26.49 -17.25
C LYS A 173 -3.92 25.65 -18.38
N ASP A 174 -3.46 26.32 -19.44
CA ASP A 174 -2.82 25.68 -20.59
C ASP A 174 -1.47 25.04 -20.26
N GLU A 175 -0.69 25.65 -19.36
CA GLU A 175 0.55 25.05 -18.85
C GLU A 175 0.26 23.80 -18.01
N CYS A 176 -0.80 23.84 -17.20
CA CYS A 176 -1.23 22.68 -16.42
C CYS A 176 -1.69 21.54 -17.33
N ASP A 177 -2.53 21.82 -18.32
CA ASP A 177 -3.04 20.82 -19.27
C ASP A 177 -1.91 20.23 -20.13
N ARG A 178 -0.93 21.06 -20.54
CA ARG A 178 0.27 20.59 -21.24
C ARG A 178 1.12 19.67 -20.36
N ASP A 179 1.35 20.05 -19.11
CA ASP A 179 2.11 19.22 -18.16
C ASP A 179 1.41 17.86 -17.91
N VAL A 180 0.08 17.85 -17.83
CA VAL A 180 -0.73 16.63 -17.72
C VAL A 180 -0.56 15.76 -18.96
N ARG A 181 -0.72 16.30 -20.17
CA ARG A 181 -0.55 15.52 -21.42
C ARG A 181 0.86 14.95 -21.57
N LEU A 182 1.89 15.74 -21.26
CA LEU A 182 3.28 15.28 -21.28
C LEU A 182 3.56 14.20 -20.24
N ARG A 183 2.83 14.22 -19.12
CA ARG A 183 2.90 13.17 -18.11
C ARG A 183 2.21 11.90 -18.60
N GLU A 184 0.99 11.99 -19.11
CA GLU A 184 0.23 10.86 -19.66
C GLU A 184 1.00 10.17 -20.80
N GLN A 185 1.57 10.96 -21.72
CA GLN A 185 2.42 10.43 -22.79
C GLN A 185 3.63 9.69 -22.25
N ARG A 186 4.29 10.18 -21.19
CA ARG A 186 5.41 9.45 -20.57
C ARG A 186 4.95 8.17 -19.87
N GLU A 187 3.85 8.24 -19.13
CA GLU A 187 3.27 7.11 -18.39
C GLU A 187 2.74 5.99 -19.31
N ALA A 188 2.28 6.34 -20.51
CA ALA A 188 1.82 5.39 -21.51
C ALA A 188 2.93 4.43 -22.00
N HIS A 189 4.19 4.88 -22.04
CA HIS A 189 5.32 4.07 -22.48
C HIS A 189 5.93 3.22 -21.36
N TRP A 190 5.51 3.41 -20.11
CA TRP A 190 6.06 2.66 -18.99
C TRP A 190 5.50 1.24 -18.93
N ASN A 191 6.41 0.27 -18.83
CA ASN A 191 6.05 -1.10 -18.49
C ASN A 191 5.58 -1.22 -17.02
N LYS A 192 5.09 -2.39 -16.63
CA LYS A 192 4.56 -2.64 -15.28
C LYS A 192 5.59 -2.33 -14.18
N GLU A 193 6.85 -2.69 -14.37
CA GLU A 193 7.92 -2.42 -13.40
C GLU A 193 8.18 -0.92 -13.25
N GLU A 194 8.26 -0.19 -14.36
CA GLU A 194 8.46 1.26 -14.36
C GLU A 194 7.30 1.98 -13.68
N ARG A 195 6.06 1.55 -13.94
CA ARG A 195 4.87 2.05 -13.24
C ARG A 195 4.95 1.80 -11.75
N CYS A 196 5.28 0.57 -11.34
CA CYS A 196 5.48 0.22 -9.92
C CYS A 196 6.54 1.12 -9.26
N TYR A 197 7.69 1.30 -9.93
CA TYR A 197 8.75 2.17 -9.42
C TYR A 197 8.32 3.64 -9.29
N TYR A 198 7.80 4.23 -10.36
CA TYR A 198 7.51 5.67 -10.40
C TYR A 198 6.25 6.07 -9.64
N LEU A 199 5.24 5.20 -9.59
CA LEU A 199 3.93 5.47 -8.99
C LEU A 199 3.78 4.93 -7.57
N VAL A 200 4.56 3.91 -7.18
CA VAL A 200 4.43 3.27 -5.85
C VAL A 200 5.72 3.38 -5.03
N PHE A 201 6.79 2.70 -5.46
CA PHE A 201 8.01 2.59 -4.65
C PHE A 201 8.68 3.95 -4.40
N ARG A 202 8.89 4.75 -5.45
CA ARG A 202 9.58 6.04 -5.33
C ARG A 202 8.77 7.04 -4.48
N PRO A 203 7.45 7.19 -4.65
CA PRO A 203 6.61 7.94 -3.70
C PRO A 203 6.70 7.43 -2.26
N ALA A 204 6.72 6.12 -2.04
CA ALA A 204 6.86 5.52 -0.71
C ALA A 204 8.19 5.88 -0.03
N VAL A 205 9.30 5.79 -0.76
CA VAL A 205 10.61 6.27 -0.27
C VAL A 205 10.57 7.77 0.03
N GLN A 206 9.91 8.59 -0.81
CA GLN A 206 9.76 10.02 -0.54
C GLN A 206 8.97 10.28 0.76
N PHE A 207 7.84 9.59 0.94
CA PHE A 207 7.02 9.66 2.15
C PHE A 207 7.83 9.31 3.40
N LEU A 208 8.57 8.20 3.36
CA LEU A 208 9.43 7.79 4.46
C LEU A 208 10.49 8.84 4.75
N ARG A 209 11.18 9.35 3.72
CA ARG A 209 12.21 10.38 3.93
C ARG A 209 11.64 11.68 4.51
N GLN A 210 10.40 12.05 4.18
CA GLN A 210 9.72 13.22 4.73
C GLN A 210 9.13 13.01 6.14
N SER A 211 8.88 11.77 6.57
CA SER A 211 8.22 11.47 7.85
C SER A 211 9.09 11.77 9.06
N CYS A 212 8.82 12.82 9.83
CA CYS A 212 9.64 13.16 11.01
C CYS A 212 9.35 12.28 12.24
N HIS A 213 10.34 12.17 13.14
CA HIS A 213 10.29 11.40 14.39
C HIS A 213 9.24 11.96 15.39
N ALA A 214 8.97 13.26 15.30
CA ALA A 214 7.98 13.98 16.07
C ALA A 214 7.03 14.69 15.10
N GLY A 215 5.81 14.18 14.99
CA GLY A 215 4.66 14.97 14.55
C GLY A 215 3.96 15.48 15.79
N VAL A 216 3.27 16.61 15.68
CA VAL A 216 2.35 17.08 16.71
C VAL A 216 0.96 16.98 16.10
N ASN A 217 0.00 16.34 16.77
CA ASN A 217 -1.38 16.34 16.27
C ASN A 217 -1.97 17.75 16.37
N MET A 218 -3.19 17.94 15.86
CA MET A 218 -3.90 19.23 15.93
C MET A 218 -4.16 19.73 17.37
N PHE A 219 -3.94 18.88 18.39
CA PHE A 219 -4.12 19.17 19.80
C PHE A 219 -2.80 19.41 20.54
N GLY A 220 -1.65 19.45 19.85
CA GLY A 220 -0.37 19.68 20.50
C GLY A 220 0.31 18.43 21.06
N GLU A 221 -0.26 17.24 20.84
CA GLU A 221 0.27 15.99 21.39
C GLU A 221 1.29 15.34 20.43
N PRO A 222 2.39 14.79 20.95
CA PRO A 222 3.38 14.08 20.14
C PRO A 222 2.76 12.82 19.52
N VAL A 223 2.77 12.75 18.19
CA VAL A 223 2.43 11.55 17.43
C VAL A 223 3.73 10.84 17.08
N THR A 224 4.02 9.75 17.79
CA THR A 224 5.15 8.87 17.50
C THR A 224 4.84 8.08 16.23
N ARG A 225 5.46 8.45 15.12
CA ARG A 225 5.32 7.72 13.85
C ARG A 225 6.47 6.73 13.72
N HIS A 226 6.30 5.47 14.11
CA HIS A 226 7.36 4.45 14.07
C HIS A 226 7.99 4.25 12.66
N TYR A 227 7.30 4.67 11.59
CA TYR A 227 7.78 4.64 10.20
C TYR A 227 9.16 5.29 9.98
N HIS A 228 9.53 6.29 10.78
CA HIS A 228 10.83 6.96 10.61
C HIS A 228 12.02 6.05 10.95
N LEU A 229 11.80 4.96 11.72
CA LEU A 229 12.86 4.06 12.18
C LEU A 229 13.55 3.34 11.01
N VAL A 230 12.77 2.95 9.99
CA VAL A 230 13.30 2.22 8.83
C VAL A 230 14.23 3.07 7.96
N LYS A 231 14.20 4.42 8.09
CA LYS A 231 15.02 5.32 7.25
C LYS A 231 16.52 5.05 7.34
N LYS A 232 17.00 4.59 8.49
CA LYS A 232 18.43 4.31 8.74
C LYS A 232 18.92 3.10 7.94
N PHE A 233 18.00 2.20 7.57
CA PHE A 233 18.29 0.94 6.90
C PHE A 233 18.12 1.03 5.38
N LEU A 234 17.41 2.06 4.90
CA LEU A 234 17.22 2.29 3.46
C LEU A 234 18.44 3.00 2.84
N PRO A 235 18.88 2.60 1.63
CA PRO A 235 19.90 3.32 0.88
C PRO A 235 19.52 4.79 0.65
N PRO A 236 20.51 5.69 0.49
CA PRO A 236 20.25 7.08 0.14
C PRO A 236 19.38 7.19 -1.12
N ARG A 237 18.49 8.18 -1.17
CA ARG A 237 17.58 8.36 -2.33
C ARG A 237 18.33 8.53 -3.65
N SER A 238 19.54 9.09 -3.63
CA SER A 238 20.40 9.22 -4.81
C SER A 238 20.86 7.89 -5.39
N CYS A 239 20.87 6.82 -4.59
CA CYS A 239 21.26 5.47 -5.00
C CYS A 239 20.06 4.62 -5.44
N LEU A 240 18.85 4.98 -5.00
CA LEU A 240 17.60 4.28 -5.36
C LEU A 240 17.02 4.82 -6.68
N ASP A 241 17.79 4.73 -7.77
CA ASP A 241 17.25 4.95 -9.11
C ASP A 241 16.48 3.71 -9.62
N LEU A 242 15.90 3.80 -10.82
CA LEU A 242 15.12 2.70 -11.39
C LEU A 242 15.96 1.44 -11.59
N GLN A 243 17.20 1.58 -12.08
CA GLN A 243 18.04 0.42 -12.37
C GLN A 243 18.47 -0.27 -11.09
N HIS A 244 18.92 0.49 -10.09
CA HIS A 244 19.28 -0.05 -8.79
C HIS A 244 18.08 -0.71 -8.09
N TRP A 245 16.88 -0.12 -8.19
CA TRP A 245 15.66 -0.76 -7.68
C TRP A 245 15.36 -2.10 -8.39
N LYS A 246 15.53 -2.19 -9.71
CA LYS A 246 15.40 -3.47 -10.44
C LYS A 246 16.43 -4.49 -9.96
N ASP A 247 17.66 -4.07 -9.68
CA ASP A 247 18.73 -4.95 -9.19
C ASP A 247 18.37 -5.53 -7.81
N LEU A 248 17.84 -4.69 -6.91
CA LEU A 248 17.36 -5.11 -5.59
C LEU A 248 16.18 -6.09 -5.71
N ARG A 249 15.24 -5.83 -6.62
CA ARG A 249 14.15 -6.78 -6.91
C ARG A 249 14.65 -8.11 -7.42
N ARG A 250 15.63 -8.11 -8.33
CA ARG A 250 16.27 -9.35 -8.81
C ARG A 250 16.97 -10.10 -7.69
N GLN A 251 17.67 -9.42 -6.79
CA GLN A 251 18.27 -10.02 -5.60
C GLN A 251 17.23 -10.71 -4.71
N CYS A 252 16.03 -10.13 -4.60
CA CYS A 252 14.90 -10.70 -3.85
C CYS A 252 14.10 -11.76 -4.65
N GLY A 253 14.55 -12.15 -5.84
CA GLY A 253 13.82 -13.08 -6.70
C GLY A 253 12.52 -12.50 -7.30
N ARG A 254 12.38 -11.17 -7.31
CA ARG A 254 11.21 -10.42 -7.83
C ARG A 254 11.40 -9.88 -9.24
N GLY A 255 12.44 -10.33 -9.94
CA GLY A 255 12.67 -10.05 -11.35
C GLY A 255 12.23 -11.23 -12.20
N GLY A 256 11.01 -11.17 -12.72
CA GLY A 256 10.51 -12.09 -13.73
C GLY A 256 10.49 -11.38 -15.07
N SER A 257 11.21 -11.95 -16.03
CA SER A 257 11.12 -11.64 -17.45
C SER A 257 9.66 -11.57 -17.89
N SER A 258 9.21 -10.39 -18.31
CA SER A 258 8.13 -10.29 -19.29
C SER A 258 8.58 -10.92 -20.61
#